data_AF-A0A6L7QG55-F1
#
_entry.id   AF-A0A6L7QG55-F1
#
_cell.length_a   1.000
_cell.length_b   1.000
_cell.length_c   1.000
_cell.angle_alpha   90.00
_cell.angle_beta   90.00
_cell.angle_gamma   90.00
#
_symmetry.space_group_name_H-M   'P 1'
#
loop_
_entity.id
_entity.type
_entity.pdbx_description
1 polymer ?
#
loop_
_entity_poly.entity_id
_entity_poly.type
_entity_poly.pdbx_seq_one_letter_code
_entity_poly.pdbx_strand_id
1 'polypeptide(L)'
;MAIIRPKILVVDDEPDLEHLVRQRMRREIRSGQYSFMFAQNGVEALEVLSEEQDVDMVLSDINMPRMDGLTLLEQIPKVDPNIRSVIVSAYGDMKNIRTAMNRGAFDFITKPIDFEDMKVTIQRTLRHLELWREALESRDKLVALQNELSVANKMQQSILPTSFPTGQGFEIFGGMKPARDVGGDFFDVLTLEDGRIGLVVADVSDKGVPAALFMMSSRTLLKGSAIGLDSPGKVLSEVNQLLQEENDAAMFVTVFYATFDPATGELAYANGGHNTPLVVHADGSSTVIPPTGGVALGVVPDFNFDES
;
A
#
# COMPACT_ATOMS: atom_id res chain seq x y z
N MET A 1 -25.92 3.59 -3.33
CA MET A 1 -25.03 4.10 -4.41
C MET A 1 -25.93 4.65 -5.50
N ALA A 2 -25.70 5.88 -5.95
CA ALA A 2 -26.39 6.36 -7.15
C ALA A 2 -26.01 5.41 -8.30
N ILE A 3 -27.00 4.87 -9.00
CA ILE A 3 -26.75 4.04 -10.19
C ILE A 3 -26.25 5.01 -11.26
N ILE A 4 -24.93 5.09 -11.42
CA ILE A 4 -24.31 5.85 -12.51
C ILE A 4 -24.73 5.14 -13.78
N ARG A 5 -25.49 5.83 -14.62
CA ARG A 5 -25.96 5.29 -15.89
C ARG A 5 -24.88 5.60 -16.94
N PRO A 6 -24.29 4.59 -17.58
CA PRO A 6 -23.26 4.85 -18.58
C PRO A 6 -23.78 5.73 -19.71
N LYS A 7 -22.98 6.71 -20.13
CA LYS A 7 -23.32 7.63 -21.22
C LYS A 7 -22.54 7.25 -22.49
N ILE A 8 -23.28 7.04 -23.57
CA ILE A 8 -22.75 6.64 -24.87
C ILE A 8 -23.03 7.76 -25.86
N LEU A 9 -21.99 8.34 -26.46
CA LEU A 9 -22.12 9.32 -27.53
C LEU A 9 -22.08 8.61 -28.89
N VAL A 10 -23.13 8.75 -29.70
CA VAL A 10 -23.19 8.25 -31.07
C VAL A 10 -22.89 9.41 -32.02
N VAL A 11 -21.94 9.23 -32.93
CA VAL A 11 -21.50 10.25 -33.89
C VAL A 11 -21.68 9.70 -35.29
N ASP A 12 -22.65 10.25 -36.01
CA ASP A 12 -22.98 9.85 -37.39
C ASP A 12 -23.73 11.01 -38.06
N ASP A 13 -23.46 11.26 -39.34
CA ASP A 13 -24.07 12.34 -40.10
C ASP A 13 -25.44 11.97 -40.71
N GLU A 14 -25.85 10.71 -40.62
CA GLU A 14 -27.17 10.24 -41.05
C GLU A 14 -28.26 10.65 -40.02
N PRO A 15 -29.21 11.53 -40.41
CA PRO A 15 -30.23 12.05 -39.48
C PRO A 15 -31.19 10.98 -38.96
N ASP A 16 -31.34 9.86 -39.69
CA ASP A 16 -32.23 8.76 -39.32
C ASP A 16 -31.64 7.83 -38.25
N LEU A 17 -30.30 7.85 -38.05
CA LEU A 17 -29.64 6.92 -37.12
C LEU A 17 -30.10 7.17 -35.68
N GLU A 18 -30.22 8.44 -35.27
CA GLU A 18 -30.68 8.78 -33.92
C GLU A 18 -32.06 8.16 -33.64
N HIS A 19 -33.01 8.33 -34.55
CA HIS A 19 -34.35 7.77 -34.41
C HIS A 19 -34.29 6.24 -34.31
N LEU A 20 -33.48 5.61 -35.17
CA LEU A 20 -33.33 4.17 -35.22
C LEU A 20 -32.71 3.59 -33.93
N VAL A 21 -31.65 4.21 -33.40
CA VAL A 21 -31.02 3.81 -32.13
C VAL A 21 -32.02 3.94 -30.99
N ARG A 22 -32.73 5.07 -30.88
CA ARG A 22 -33.75 5.28 -29.84
C ARG A 22 -34.90 4.27 -29.95
N GLN A 23 -35.34 3.92 -31.15
CA GLN A 23 -36.40 2.96 -31.39
C GLN A 23 -35.97 1.52 -31.04
N ARG A 24 -34.78 1.11 -31.50
CA ARG A 24 -34.27 -0.26 -31.35
C ARG A 24 -33.75 -0.54 -29.94
N MET A 25 -33.18 0.46 -29.25
CA MET A 25 -32.65 0.37 -27.88
C MET A 25 -33.64 0.88 -26.81
N ARG A 26 -34.92 1.01 -27.15
CA ARG A 26 -35.94 1.60 -26.25
C ARG A 26 -36.06 0.91 -24.90
N ARG A 27 -35.80 -0.40 -24.84
CA ARG A 27 -35.97 -1.22 -23.63
C ARG A 27 -34.85 -0.91 -22.65
N GLU A 28 -33.63 -0.89 -23.15
CA GLU A 28 -32.39 -0.64 -22.42
C GLU A 28 -32.38 0.79 -21.87
N ILE A 29 -32.76 1.77 -22.71
CA ILE A 29 -32.92 3.18 -22.32
C ILE A 29 -33.97 3.33 -21.20
N ARG A 30 -35.14 2.70 -21.33
CA ARG A 30 -36.21 2.76 -20.29
C ARG A 30 -35.81 2.08 -18.99
N SER A 31 -35.09 0.98 -19.07
CA SER A 31 -34.55 0.31 -17.89
C SER A 31 -33.41 1.07 -17.22
N GLY A 32 -32.88 2.12 -17.86
CA GLY A 32 -31.77 2.91 -17.34
C GLY A 32 -30.42 2.19 -17.39
N GLN A 33 -30.26 1.20 -18.29
CA GLN A 33 -29.01 0.47 -18.45
C GLN A 33 -27.86 1.34 -18.98
N TYR A 34 -28.19 2.28 -19.87
CA TYR A 34 -27.29 3.32 -20.39
C TYR A 34 -28.13 4.41 -21.07
N SER A 35 -27.54 5.58 -21.29
CA SER A 35 -28.15 6.71 -22.01
C SER A 35 -27.34 7.08 -23.24
N PHE A 36 -28.03 7.57 -24.27
CA PHE A 36 -27.40 7.99 -25.52
C PHE A 36 -27.41 9.50 -25.68
N MET A 37 -26.30 10.02 -26.18
CA MET A 37 -26.14 11.36 -26.74
C MET A 37 -25.79 11.22 -28.22
N PHE A 38 -26.00 12.28 -29.00
CA PHE A 38 -25.85 12.25 -30.45
C PHE A 38 -25.09 13.50 -30.92
N ALA A 39 -24.25 13.33 -31.92
CA ALA A 39 -23.56 14.41 -32.63
C ALA A 39 -23.47 14.05 -34.13
N GLN A 40 -23.45 15.06 -35.00
CA GLN A 40 -23.51 14.85 -36.46
C GLN A 40 -22.13 14.80 -37.13
N ASN A 41 -21.06 15.09 -36.39
CA ASN A 41 -19.69 15.09 -36.89
C ASN A 41 -18.69 15.12 -35.73
N GLY A 42 -17.41 14.90 -36.02
CA GLY A 42 -16.36 14.90 -34.99
C GLY A 42 -16.15 16.23 -34.27
N VAL A 43 -16.47 17.39 -34.88
CA VAL A 43 -16.32 18.69 -34.20
C VAL A 43 -17.38 18.84 -33.10
N GLU A 44 -18.64 18.59 -33.44
CA GLU A 44 -19.75 18.59 -32.49
C GLU A 44 -19.56 17.53 -31.40
N ALA A 45 -19.03 16.36 -31.76
CA ALA A 45 -18.70 15.33 -30.76
C ALA A 45 -17.70 15.83 -29.73
N LEU A 46 -16.62 16.54 -30.15
CA LEU A 46 -15.66 17.11 -29.22
C LEU A 46 -16.26 18.23 -28.35
N GLU A 47 -17.20 19.01 -28.89
CA GLU A 47 -17.96 20.01 -28.12
C GLU A 47 -18.76 19.31 -27.01
N VAL A 48 -19.53 18.27 -27.35
CA VAL A 48 -20.28 17.47 -26.36
C VAL A 48 -19.37 16.85 -25.31
N LEU A 49 -18.23 16.26 -25.71
CA LEU A 49 -17.27 15.67 -24.77
C LEU A 49 -16.60 16.70 -23.85
N SER A 50 -16.54 17.97 -24.26
CA SER A 50 -16.00 19.05 -23.42
C SER A 50 -17.03 19.60 -22.42
N GLU A 51 -18.32 19.55 -22.76
CA GLU A 51 -19.42 19.99 -21.90
C GLU A 51 -19.84 18.90 -20.90
N GLU A 52 -19.86 17.64 -21.33
CA GLU A 52 -20.29 16.48 -20.54
C GLU A 52 -19.07 15.63 -20.13
N GLN A 53 -18.68 15.70 -18.85
CA GLN A 53 -17.47 15.04 -18.33
C GLN A 53 -17.64 13.55 -17.96
N ASP A 54 -18.82 12.98 -18.16
CA ASP A 54 -19.16 11.61 -17.75
C ASP A 54 -19.57 10.72 -18.93
N VAL A 55 -19.08 11.03 -20.13
CA VAL A 55 -19.20 10.13 -21.29
C VAL A 55 -18.26 8.95 -21.12
N ASP A 56 -18.78 7.73 -21.24
CA ASP A 56 -18.00 6.49 -21.08
C ASP A 56 -17.47 5.97 -22.41
N MET A 57 -18.29 6.10 -23.45
CA MET A 57 -18.10 5.43 -24.73
C MET A 57 -18.51 6.34 -25.88
N VAL A 58 -17.74 6.31 -26.97
CA VAL A 58 -18.07 6.97 -28.23
C VAL A 58 -18.24 5.91 -29.31
N LEU A 59 -19.36 5.96 -30.02
CA LEU A 59 -19.64 5.17 -31.22
C LEU A 59 -19.60 6.12 -32.41
N SER A 60 -18.56 6.05 -33.26
CA SER A 60 -18.37 7.02 -34.34
C SER A 60 -18.34 6.34 -35.70
N ASP A 61 -19.10 6.85 -36.67
CA ASP A 61 -18.82 6.57 -38.07
C ASP A 61 -17.45 7.10 -38.47
N ILE A 62 -16.86 6.50 -39.51
CA ILE A 62 -15.58 6.95 -40.07
C ILE A 62 -15.79 8.16 -40.97
N ASN A 63 -16.73 8.08 -41.92
CA ASN A 63 -16.83 9.06 -42.99
C ASN A 63 -17.88 10.12 -42.67
N MET A 64 -17.48 11.24 -42.07
CA MET A 64 -18.38 12.32 -41.67
C MET A 64 -17.85 13.68 -42.17
N PRO A 65 -18.73 14.68 -42.40
CA PRO A 65 -18.33 16.04 -42.76
C PRO A 65 -17.61 16.75 -41.59
N ARG A 66 -16.86 17.81 -41.91
CA ARG A 66 -16.06 18.65 -40.97
C ARG A 66 -14.90 17.93 -40.28
N MET A 67 -15.15 16.81 -39.60
CA MET A 67 -14.13 15.97 -38.96
C MET A 67 -14.56 14.50 -39.04
N ASP A 68 -13.67 13.67 -39.59
CA ASP A 68 -13.88 12.23 -39.74
C ASP A 68 -13.65 11.47 -38.42
N GLY A 69 -14.18 10.24 -38.33
CA GLY A 69 -14.12 9.43 -37.11
C GLY A 69 -12.71 8.99 -36.72
N LEU A 70 -11.80 8.86 -37.70
CA LEU A 70 -10.40 8.51 -37.44
C LEU A 70 -9.62 9.67 -36.82
N THR A 71 -9.92 10.91 -37.22
CA THR A 71 -9.39 12.12 -36.62
C THR A 71 -9.98 12.32 -35.24
N LEU A 72 -11.30 12.11 -35.09
CA LEU A 72 -11.97 12.16 -33.78
C LEU A 72 -11.32 11.18 -32.79
N LEU A 73 -11.08 9.93 -33.21
CA LEU A 73 -10.42 8.90 -32.40
C LEU A 73 -9.06 9.35 -31.85
N GLU A 74 -8.29 10.13 -32.61
CA GLU A 74 -6.98 10.66 -32.16
C GLU A 74 -7.12 11.85 -31.18
N GLN A 75 -8.26 12.55 -31.19
CA GLN A 75 -8.51 13.69 -30.32
C GLN A 75 -9.15 13.28 -28.99
N ILE A 76 -10.01 12.25 -28.97
CA ILE A 76 -10.72 11.78 -27.77
C ILE A 76 -9.79 11.58 -26.56
N PRO A 77 -8.63 10.89 -26.68
CA PRO A 77 -7.73 10.68 -25.54
C PRO A 77 -7.11 11.96 -24.96
N LYS A 78 -7.13 13.07 -25.70
CA LYS A 78 -6.67 14.39 -25.22
C LYS A 78 -7.72 15.12 -24.40
N VAL A 79 -9.00 14.79 -24.62
CA VAL A 79 -10.12 15.29 -23.82
C VAL A 79 -10.23 14.43 -22.55
N ASP A 80 -10.40 13.12 -22.72
CA ASP A 80 -10.38 12.16 -21.63
C ASP A 80 -9.82 10.80 -22.13
N PRO A 81 -8.67 10.33 -21.60
CA PRO A 81 -8.08 9.04 -21.95
C PRO A 81 -8.89 7.82 -21.48
N ASN A 82 -9.91 8.02 -20.64
CA ASN A 82 -10.75 6.94 -20.13
C ASN A 82 -11.90 6.57 -21.08
N ILE A 83 -12.26 7.46 -22.01
CA ILE A 83 -13.31 7.19 -23.00
C ILE A 83 -12.90 6.02 -23.89
N ARG A 84 -13.83 5.10 -24.17
CA ARG A 84 -13.62 4.00 -25.12
C ARG A 84 -14.33 4.29 -26.43
N SER A 85 -13.56 4.34 -27.51
CA SER A 85 -14.09 4.62 -28.84
C SER A 85 -14.32 3.31 -29.59
N VAL A 86 -15.52 3.13 -30.14
CA VAL A 86 -15.87 2.05 -31.04
C VAL A 86 -16.22 2.66 -32.39
N ILE A 87 -15.61 2.12 -33.44
CA ILE A 87 -15.71 2.69 -34.78
C ILE A 87 -16.75 1.94 -35.61
N VAL A 88 -17.68 2.67 -36.20
CA VAL A 88 -18.66 2.15 -37.15
C VAL A 88 -18.10 2.34 -38.57
N SER A 89 -18.02 1.27 -39.35
CA SER A 89 -17.35 1.28 -40.67
C SER A 89 -18.15 0.51 -41.71
N ALA A 90 -17.98 0.83 -42.99
CA ALA A 90 -18.67 0.14 -44.08
C ALA A 90 -18.22 -1.33 -44.23
N TYR A 91 -19.14 -2.20 -44.66
CA TYR A 91 -18.82 -3.60 -44.94
C TYR A 91 -17.68 -3.71 -45.97
N GLY A 92 -16.61 -4.43 -45.61
CA GLY A 92 -15.44 -4.65 -46.47
C GLY A 92 -14.33 -3.60 -46.35
N ASP A 93 -14.50 -2.55 -45.54
CA ASP A 93 -13.48 -1.50 -45.32
C ASP A 93 -12.41 -1.92 -44.29
N MET A 94 -11.73 -3.03 -44.57
CA MET A 94 -10.70 -3.58 -43.69
C MET A 94 -9.50 -2.64 -43.49
N LYS A 95 -9.24 -1.74 -44.44
CA LYS A 95 -8.15 -0.77 -44.35
C LYS A 95 -8.41 0.25 -43.25
N ASN A 96 -9.62 0.82 -43.22
CA ASN A 96 -9.96 1.81 -42.20
C ASN A 96 -10.20 1.16 -40.84
N ILE A 97 -10.79 -0.04 -40.77
CA ILE A 97 -10.91 -0.80 -39.51
C ILE A 97 -9.53 -1.07 -38.90
N ARG A 98 -8.57 -1.55 -39.70
CA ARG A 98 -7.20 -1.78 -39.22
C ARG A 98 -6.55 -0.49 -38.74
N THR A 99 -6.77 0.61 -39.46
CA THR A 99 -6.23 1.93 -39.09
C THR A 99 -6.82 2.40 -37.75
N ALA A 100 -8.13 2.27 -37.55
CA ALA A 100 -8.81 2.57 -36.30
C ALA A 100 -8.27 1.76 -35.12
N MET A 101 -8.15 0.43 -35.26
CA MET A 101 -7.63 -0.42 -34.19
C MET A 101 -6.19 -0.08 -33.82
N ASN A 102 -5.33 0.20 -34.81
CA ASN A 102 -3.95 0.63 -34.57
C ASN A 102 -3.85 2.01 -33.90
N ARG A 103 -4.89 2.85 -34.05
CA ARG A 103 -5.02 4.16 -33.40
C ARG A 103 -5.71 4.10 -32.03
N GLY A 104 -6.01 2.90 -31.53
CA GLY A 104 -6.56 2.70 -30.18
C GLY A 104 -8.08 2.65 -30.10
N ALA A 105 -8.79 2.40 -31.21
CA ALA A 105 -10.20 2.02 -31.14
C ALA A 105 -10.34 0.73 -30.31
N PHE A 106 -11.32 0.73 -29.41
CA PHE A 106 -11.59 -0.39 -28.52
C PHE A 106 -12.18 -1.59 -29.28
N ASP A 107 -13.11 -1.31 -30.18
CA ASP A 107 -13.75 -2.30 -31.05
C ASP A 107 -14.33 -1.62 -32.30
N PHE A 108 -14.96 -2.38 -33.19
CA PHE A 108 -15.64 -1.84 -34.36
C PHE A 108 -16.98 -2.53 -34.64
N ILE A 109 -17.85 -1.84 -35.39
CA ILE A 109 -19.15 -2.34 -35.87
C ILE A 109 -19.22 -2.11 -37.38
N THR A 110 -19.79 -3.04 -38.14
CA THR A 110 -19.95 -2.90 -39.60
C THR A 110 -21.32 -2.35 -39.98
N LYS A 111 -21.40 -1.47 -40.99
CA LYS A 111 -22.65 -1.08 -41.67
C LYS A 111 -23.04 -2.14 -42.73
N PRO A 112 -24.33 -2.50 -42.91
CA PRO A 112 -25.48 -2.01 -42.15
C PRO A 112 -25.45 -2.49 -40.70
N ILE A 113 -25.80 -1.61 -39.76
CA ILE A 113 -25.68 -1.86 -38.31
C ILE A 113 -26.63 -2.98 -37.90
N ASP A 114 -26.07 -4.11 -37.47
CA ASP A 114 -26.80 -5.11 -36.70
C ASP A 114 -26.88 -4.65 -35.23
N PHE A 115 -28.11 -4.43 -34.76
CA PHE A 115 -28.36 -3.93 -33.41
C PHE A 115 -28.08 -4.96 -32.31
N GLU A 116 -28.09 -6.25 -32.62
CA GLU A 116 -27.67 -7.27 -31.65
C GLU A 116 -26.14 -7.25 -31.50
N ASP A 117 -25.39 -7.13 -32.61
CA ASP A 117 -23.92 -6.97 -32.56
C ASP A 117 -23.53 -5.65 -31.88
N MET A 118 -24.27 -4.56 -32.14
CA MET A 118 -24.07 -3.27 -31.46
C MET A 118 -24.26 -3.41 -29.94
N LYS A 119 -25.31 -4.11 -29.48
CA LYS A 119 -25.52 -4.37 -28.04
C LYS A 119 -24.39 -5.17 -27.43
N VAL A 120 -23.95 -6.23 -28.10
CA VAL A 120 -22.83 -7.06 -27.62
C VAL A 120 -21.56 -6.21 -27.48
N THR A 121 -21.28 -5.37 -28.48
CA THR A 121 -20.12 -4.48 -28.48
C THR A 121 -20.20 -3.43 -27.36
N ILE A 122 -21.35 -2.80 -27.17
CA ILE A 122 -21.59 -1.87 -26.06
C ILE A 122 -21.39 -2.56 -24.73
N GLN A 123 -22.04 -3.71 -24.49
CA GLN A 123 -21.95 -4.44 -23.23
C GLN A 123 -20.51 -4.87 -22.91
N ARG A 124 -19.78 -5.34 -23.92
CA ARG A 124 -18.36 -5.69 -23.78
C ARG A 124 -17.51 -4.47 -23.40
N THR A 125 -17.76 -3.34 -24.05
CA THR A 125 -17.03 -2.09 -23.80
C THR A 125 -17.30 -1.55 -22.40
N LEU A 126 -18.58 -1.53 -21.99
CA LEU A 126 -18.97 -1.06 -20.66
C LEU A 126 -18.44 -1.98 -19.55
N ARG A 127 -18.50 -3.31 -19.73
CA ARG A 127 -17.90 -4.26 -18.76
C ARG A 127 -16.39 -4.03 -18.62
N HIS A 128 -15.70 -3.74 -19.71
CA HIS A 128 -14.28 -3.41 -19.64
C HIS A 128 -14.02 -2.12 -18.84
N LEU A 129 -14.86 -1.09 -19.03
CA LEU A 129 -14.78 0.15 -18.27
C LEU A 129 -15.04 -0.05 -16.77
N GLU A 130 -16.03 -0.87 -16.42
CA GLU A 130 -16.31 -1.23 -15.02
C GLU A 130 -15.09 -1.89 -14.36
N LEU A 131 -14.54 -2.93 -14.99
CA LEU A 131 -13.35 -3.62 -14.48
C LEU A 131 -12.14 -2.68 -14.36
N TRP A 132 -11.97 -1.77 -15.32
CA TRP A 132 -10.90 -0.78 -15.29
C TRP A 132 -11.04 0.19 -14.11
N ARG A 133 -12.26 0.69 -13.85
CA ARG A 133 -12.56 1.56 -12.71
C ARG A 133 -12.31 0.85 -11.37
N GLU A 134 -12.79 -0.39 -11.23
CA GLU A 134 -12.55 -1.20 -10.03
C GLU A 134 -11.05 -1.43 -9.77
N ALA A 135 -10.29 -1.69 -10.83
CA ALA A 135 -8.84 -1.86 -10.74
C ALA A 135 -8.13 -0.58 -10.31
N LEU A 136 -8.52 0.57 -10.86
CA LEU A 136 -7.99 1.88 -10.48
C LEU A 136 -8.29 2.19 -9.01
N GLU A 137 -9.54 2.05 -8.58
CA GLU A 137 -9.92 2.28 -7.18
C GLU A 137 -9.15 1.35 -6.21
N SER A 138 -9.00 0.09 -6.58
CA SER A 138 -8.25 -0.89 -5.77
C SER A 138 -6.78 -0.51 -5.66
N ARG A 139 -6.17 -0.07 -6.76
CA ARG A 139 -4.79 0.41 -6.78
C ARG A 139 -4.62 1.65 -5.91
N ASP A 140 -5.51 2.63 -6.03
CA ASP A 140 -5.40 3.88 -5.28
C ASP A 140 -5.56 3.65 -3.77
N LYS A 141 -6.44 2.71 -3.37
CA LYS A 141 -6.54 2.22 -1.97
C LYS A 141 -5.23 1.59 -1.48
N LEU A 142 -4.61 0.73 -2.29
CA LEU A 142 -3.33 0.10 -1.92
C LEU A 142 -2.21 1.14 -1.76
N VAL A 143 -2.14 2.12 -2.67
CA VAL A 143 -1.15 3.21 -2.58
C VAL A 143 -1.36 4.04 -1.32
N ALA A 144 -2.61 4.36 -0.96
CA ALA A 144 -2.91 5.08 0.28
C ALA A 144 -2.42 4.30 1.52
N LEU A 145 -2.74 3.00 1.60
CA LEU A 145 -2.31 2.14 2.72
C LEU A 145 -0.79 2.01 2.80
N GLN A 146 -0.10 1.88 1.66
CA GLN A 146 1.36 1.85 1.61
C GLN A 146 1.99 3.15 2.12
N ASN A 147 1.40 4.30 1.78
CA ASN A 147 1.86 5.58 2.28
C ASN A 147 1.68 5.69 3.80
N GLU A 148 0.54 5.26 4.35
CA GLU A 148 0.30 5.22 5.79
C GLU A 148 1.34 4.35 6.52
N LEU A 149 1.61 3.15 6.01
CA LEU A 149 2.63 2.26 6.58
C LEU A 149 4.05 2.83 6.48
N SER A 150 4.37 3.52 5.38
CA SER A 150 5.67 4.20 5.20
C SER A 150 5.87 5.33 6.20
N VAL A 151 4.82 6.09 6.51
CA VAL A 151 4.85 7.12 7.57
C VAL A 151 5.08 6.46 8.93
N ALA A 152 4.36 5.38 9.25
CA ALA A 152 4.55 4.64 10.49
C ALA A 152 5.98 4.08 10.64
N ASN A 153 6.56 3.53 9.57
CA ASN A 153 7.96 3.06 9.52
C ASN A 153 8.93 4.18 9.91
N LYS A 154 8.79 5.35 9.28
CA LYS A 154 9.67 6.51 9.56
C LYS A 154 9.55 6.96 11.01
N MET A 155 8.34 6.97 11.57
CA MET A 155 8.15 7.26 12.99
C MET A 155 8.87 6.22 13.85
N GLN A 156 8.70 4.93 13.58
CA GLN A 156 9.37 3.85 14.31
C GLN A 156 10.90 3.98 14.27
N GLN A 157 11.48 4.26 13.10
CA GLN A 157 12.92 4.45 12.96
C GLN A 157 13.45 5.68 13.71
N SER A 158 12.65 6.75 13.78
CA SER A 158 13.02 7.97 14.52
C SER A 158 13.09 7.77 16.05
N ILE A 159 12.45 6.72 16.56
CA ILE A 159 12.44 6.36 17.98
C ILE A 159 13.74 5.66 18.39
N LEU A 160 14.37 4.94 17.45
CA LEU A 160 15.62 4.22 17.70
C LEU A 160 16.79 5.21 17.84
N PRO A 161 17.76 4.92 18.74
CA PRO A 161 18.87 5.81 18.97
C PRO A 161 19.75 5.93 17.72
N THR A 162 20.03 7.17 17.32
CA THR A 162 20.92 7.52 16.19
C THR A 162 22.26 8.11 16.66
N SER A 163 22.37 8.44 17.94
CA SER A 163 23.56 8.92 18.61
C SER A 163 23.94 7.97 19.74
N PHE A 164 25.22 7.64 19.83
CA PHE A 164 25.73 6.71 20.84
C PHE A 164 26.73 7.43 21.77
N PRO A 165 26.72 7.15 23.08
CA PRO A 165 27.75 7.62 23.98
C PRO A 165 29.09 6.99 23.59
N THR A 166 30.13 7.81 23.56
CA THR A 166 31.53 7.41 23.32
C THR A 166 32.38 7.89 24.48
N GLY A 167 33.37 7.12 24.89
CA GLY A 167 34.26 7.50 25.99
C GLY A 167 35.66 6.92 25.84
N GLN A 168 36.51 7.21 26.82
CA GLN A 168 37.85 6.68 26.82
C GLN A 168 37.82 5.17 27.06
N GLY A 169 38.24 4.38 26.06
CA GLY A 169 38.31 2.92 26.17
C GLY A 169 37.07 2.17 25.69
N PHE A 170 36.02 2.86 25.18
CA PHE A 170 34.87 2.20 24.57
C PHE A 170 34.19 3.04 23.49
N GLU A 171 33.61 2.36 22.52
CA GLU A 171 32.73 2.94 21.51
C GLU A 171 31.49 2.05 21.37
N ILE A 172 30.32 2.68 21.18
CA ILE A 172 29.05 1.97 20.99
C ILE A 172 28.52 2.30 19.61
N PHE A 173 28.11 1.26 18.89
CA PHE A 173 27.46 1.36 17.59
C PHE A 173 26.22 0.50 17.55
N GLY A 174 25.19 0.99 16.87
CA GLY A 174 23.95 0.26 16.66
C GLY A 174 23.40 0.53 15.29
N GLY A 175 22.74 -0.47 14.71
CA GLY A 175 22.08 -0.36 13.42
C GLY A 175 21.03 -1.45 13.28
N MET A 176 19.94 -1.12 12.60
CA MET A 176 18.85 -2.04 12.34
C MET A 176 18.46 -1.96 10.88
N LYS A 177 18.33 -3.12 10.23
CA LYS A 177 17.79 -3.23 8.88
C LYS A 177 16.49 -4.02 8.93
N PRO A 178 15.33 -3.35 8.94
CA PRO A 178 14.05 -4.04 9.06
C PRO A 178 13.76 -4.90 7.83
N ALA A 179 13.10 -6.03 8.04
CA ALA A 179 12.70 -6.96 6.97
C ALA A 179 11.37 -6.56 6.28
N ARG A 180 10.58 -5.67 6.90
CA ARG A 180 9.28 -5.17 6.44
C ARG A 180 9.15 -3.66 6.75
N ASP A 181 8.04 -3.04 6.36
CA ASP A 181 7.78 -1.62 6.65
C ASP A 181 7.73 -1.34 8.16
N VAL A 182 7.04 -2.15 8.95
CA VAL A 182 7.06 -2.02 10.42
C VAL A 182 7.35 -3.37 11.06
N GLY A 183 8.19 -3.36 12.10
CA GLY A 183 8.77 -4.57 12.71
C GLY A 183 8.62 -4.63 14.23
N GLY A 184 8.94 -5.78 14.81
CA GLY A 184 9.01 -5.98 16.26
C GLY A 184 10.40 -5.72 16.84
N ASP A 185 11.43 -5.88 16.01
CA ASP A 185 12.83 -5.76 16.35
C ASP A 185 13.19 -4.33 16.78
N PHE A 186 14.00 -4.20 17.82
CA PHE A 186 14.56 -2.92 18.23
C PHE A 186 15.85 -3.10 19.04
N PHE A 187 16.59 -1.99 19.16
CA PHE A 187 17.68 -1.86 20.10
C PHE A 187 17.58 -0.49 20.80
N ASP A 188 18.19 -0.37 21.97
CA ASP A 188 18.25 0.92 22.67
C ASP A 188 19.56 1.09 23.42
N VAL A 189 19.93 2.35 23.66
CA VAL A 189 21.10 2.73 24.46
C VAL A 189 20.67 3.80 25.44
N LEU A 190 20.70 3.46 26.73
CA LEU A 190 20.16 4.26 27.81
C LEU A 190 21.29 4.80 28.67
N THR A 191 21.42 6.12 28.81
CA THR A 191 22.29 6.70 29.84
C THR A 191 21.57 6.68 31.18
N LEU A 192 22.09 5.94 32.15
CA LEU A 192 21.52 5.83 33.50
C LEU A 192 22.01 6.98 34.39
N GLU A 193 21.28 7.27 35.47
CA GLU A 193 21.57 8.42 36.35
C GLU A 193 22.92 8.31 37.06
N ASP A 194 23.38 7.10 37.32
CA ASP A 194 24.67 6.79 37.95
C ASP A 194 25.87 6.80 36.98
N GLY A 195 25.62 7.11 35.71
CA GLY A 195 26.64 7.14 34.67
C GLY A 195 26.87 5.81 33.95
N ARG A 196 26.21 4.71 34.37
CA ARG A 196 26.21 3.46 33.61
C ARG A 196 25.41 3.60 32.31
N ILE A 197 25.66 2.69 31.38
CA ILE A 197 25.02 2.65 30.07
C ILE A 197 24.22 1.36 29.95
N GLY A 198 22.89 1.48 29.83
CA GLY A 198 22.01 0.37 29.49
C GLY A 198 22.06 0.06 28.00
N LEU A 199 22.22 -1.22 27.64
CA LEU A 199 22.22 -1.74 26.28
C LEU A 199 21.07 -2.72 26.12
N VAL A 200 20.21 -2.50 25.12
CA VAL A 200 19.04 -3.34 24.85
C VAL A 200 19.11 -3.86 23.43
N VAL A 201 18.86 -5.15 23.24
CA VAL A 201 18.55 -5.76 21.93
C VAL A 201 17.32 -6.64 22.13
N ALA A 202 16.31 -6.47 21.29
CA ALA A 202 15.04 -7.14 21.49
C ALA A 202 14.28 -7.42 20.20
N ASP A 203 13.44 -8.45 20.24
CA ASP A 203 12.57 -8.88 19.14
C ASP A 203 11.20 -9.32 19.65
N VAL A 204 10.15 -8.71 19.12
CA VAL A 204 8.75 -8.96 19.48
C VAL A 204 8.17 -10.04 18.57
N SER A 205 7.37 -10.93 19.14
CA SER A 205 6.63 -11.94 18.39
C SER A 205 5.71 -11.31 17.34
N ASP A 206 5.45 -12.04 16.25
CA ASP A 206 4.67 -11.58 15.10
C ASP A 206 5.33 -10.43 14.30
N LYS A 207 4.57 -9.81 13.40
CA LYS A 207 5.04 -8.82 12.43
C LYS A 207 3.94 -7.81 12.14
N GLY A 208 4.32 -6.64 11.64
CA GLY A 208 3.37 -5.61 11.23
C GLY A 208 3.06 -4.63 12.36
N VAL A 209 1.91 -3.96 12.26
CA VAL A 209 1.52 -2.86 13.15
C VAL A 209 1.37 -3.31 14.62
N PRO A 210 0.71 -4.43 14.96
CA PRO A 210 0.59 -4.87 16.36
C PRO A 210 1.95 -5.10 17.03
N ALA A 211 2.87 -5.78 16.34
CA ALA A 211 4.22 -6.02 16.83
C ALA A 211 5.00 -4.71 17.03
N ALA A 212 4.85 -3.74 16.13
CA ALA A 212 5.48 -2.43 16.26
C ALA A 212 4.92 -1.61 17.45
N LEU A 213 3.63 -1.71 17.74
CA LEU A 213 3.03 -1.08 18.92
C LEU A 213 3.53 -1.73 20.22
N PHE A 214 3.56 -3.06 20.27
CA PHE A 214 4.08 -3.80 21.42
C PHE A 214 5.59 -3.56 21.62
N MET A 215 6.34 -3.39 20.54
CA MET A 215 7.73 -2.92 20.57
C MET A 215 7.83 -1.57 21.28
N MET A 216 7.02 -0.58 20.88
CA MET A 216 7.04 0.76 21.50
C MET A 216 6.69 0.72 22.98
N SER A 217 5.71 -0.09 23.38
CA SER A 217 5.37 -0.32 24.79
C SER A 217 6.53 -0.97 25.54
N SER A 218 7.08 -2.08 25.02
CA SER A 218 8.21 -2.80 25.62
C SER A 218 9.42 -1.90 25.83
N ARG A 219 9.79 -1.12 24.81
CA ARG A 219 10.89 -0.16 24.90
C ARG A 219 10.64 0.93 25.95
N THR A 220 9.42 1.46 26.00
CA THR A 220 9.05 2.51 26.96
C THR A 220 9.12 2.00 28.39
N LEU A 221 8.60 0.79 28.63
CA LEU A 221 8.66 0.12 29.93
C LEU A 221 10.10 -0.19 30.34
N LEU A 222 10.92 -0.75 29.44
CA LEU A 222 12.35 -1.00 29.67
C LEU A 222 13.08 0.28 30.08
N LYS A 223 12.87 1.37 29.33
CA LYS A 223 13.48 2.66 29.65
C LYS A 223 13.01 3.23 30.97
N GLY A 224 11.73 3.08 31.31
CA GLY A 224 11.16 3.54 32.58
C GLY A 224 11.72 2.76 33.78
N SER A 225 11.69 1.42 33.71
CA SER A 225 12.20 0.52 34.74
C SER A 225 13.70 0.69 34.98
N ALA A 226 14.49 0.94 33.92
CA ALA A 226 15.92 1.17 34.02
C ALA A 226 16.30 2.45 34.80
N ILE A 227 15.39 3.40 34.99
CA ILE A 227 15.66 4.62 35.77
C ILE A 227 15.64 4.32 37.28
N GLY A 228 14.82 3.37 37.73
CA GLY A 228 14.61 3.09 39.16
C GLY A 228 15.33 1.86 39.71
N LEU A 229 15.92 1.04 38.85
CA LEU A 229 16.48 -0.27 39.22
C LEU A 229 17.92 -0.44 38.72
N ASP A 230 18.77 -0.92 39.62
CA ASP A 230 20.22 -1.04 39.36
C ASP A 230 20.65 -2.37 38.71
N SER A 231 19.74 -3.35 38.65
CA SER A 231 20.05 -4.75 38.28
C SER A 231 19.29 -5.15 37.01
N PRO A 232 19.99 -5.67 35.98
CA PRO A 232 19.35 -6.15 34.75
C PRO A 232 18.22 -7.17 34.99
N GLY A 233 18.41 -8.12 35.91
CA GLY A 233 17.41 -9.13 36.24
C GLY A 233 16.14 -8.51 36.84
N LYS A 234 16.29 -7.53 37.74
CA LYS A 234 15.14 -6.80 38.31
C LYS A 234 14.38 -5.99 37.26
N VAL A 235 15.10 -5.31 36.36
CA VAL A 235 14.49 -4.55 35.26
C VAL A 235 13.64 -5.48 34.39
N LEU A 236 14.18 -6.63 33.95
CA LEU A 236 13.41 -7.56 33.12
C LEU A 236 12.21 -8.16 33.87
N SER A 237 12.35 -8.41 35.17
CA SER A 237 11.25 -8.95 36.00
C SER A 237 10.10 -7.95 36.14
N GLU A 238 10.40 -6.67 36.37
CA GLU A 238 9.39 -5.60 36.43
C GLU A 238 8.70 -5.40 35.08
N VAL A 239 9.47 -5.31 33.99
CA VAL A 239 8.91 -5.15 32.64
C VAL A 239 8.05 -6.35 32.25
N ASN A 240 8.43 -7.58 32.62
CA ASN A 240 7.61 -8.77 32.39
C ASN A 240 6.25 -8.67 33.07
N GLN A 241 6.21 -8.19 34.31
CA GLN A 241 4.96 -7.99 35.05
C GLN A 241 4.07 -6.94 34.37
N LEU A 242 4.64 -5.78 34.04
CA LEU A 242 3.91 -4.69 33.40
C LEU A 242 3.38 -5.06 32.01
N LEU A 243 4.17 -5.79 31.22
CA LEU A 243 3.72 -6.24 29.90
C LEU A 243 2.54 -7.20 29.98
N GLN A 244 2.42 -8.00 31.05
CA GLN A 244 1.32 -8.96 31.19
C GLN A 244 -0.01 -8.33 31.58
N GLU A 245 0.00 -7.21 32.30
CA GLU A 245 -1.23 -6.53 32.72
C GLU A 245 -2.08 -6.08 31.52
N GLU A 246 -1.45 -5.83 30.36
CA GLU A 246 -2.11 -5.35 29.14
C GLU A 246 -1.87 -6.28 27.91
N ASN A 247 -1.64 -7.58 28.11
CA ASN A 247 -1.29 -8.52 27.02
C ASN A 247 -2.48 -9.30 26.43
N ASP A 248 -3.58 -8.63 26.08
CA ASP A 248 -4.72 -9.29 25.42
C ASP A 248 -4.35 -9.94 24.07
N ALA A 249 -3.30 -9.44 23.43
CA ALA A 249 -2.80 -9.94 22.16
C ALA A 249 -1.97 -11.23 22.27
N ALA A 250 -1.66 -11.69 23.49
CA ALA A 250 -0.79 -12.83 23.76
C ALA A 250 0.58 -12.75 23.03
N MET A 251 1.09 -11.53 22.85
CA MET A 251 2.40 -11.27 22.27
C MET A 251 3.50 -11.40 23.33
N PHE A 252 4.72 -11.64 22.91
CA PHE A 252 5.88 -11.69 23.78
C PHE A 252 7.07 -10.98 23.15
N VAL A 253 8.06 -10.63 23.96
CA VAL A 253 9.29 -10.01 23.49
C VAL A 253 10.49 -10.76 24.05
N THR A 254 11.39 -11.15 23.16
CA THR A 254 12.71 -11.64 23.55
C THR A 254 13.60 -10.43 23.77
N VAL A 255 14.30 -10.35 24.90
CA VAL A 255 15.14 -9.20 25.24
C VAL A 255 16.50 -9.66 25.75
N PHE A 256 17.57 -9.05 25.28
CA PHE A 256 18.85 -9.03 25.97
C PHE A 256 19.06 -7.63 26.55
N TYR A 257 19.26 -7.54 27.86
CA TYR A 257 19.51 -6.27 28.55
C TYR A 257 20.81 -6.35 29.34
N ALA A 258 21.67 -5.35 29.17
CA ALA A 258 22.93 -5.23 29.88
C ALA A 258 23.15 -3.83 30.41
N THR A 259 23.86 -3.72 31.53
CA THR A 259 24.37 -2.46 32.07
C THR A 259 25.90 -2.48 32.01
N PHE A 260 26.47 -1.48 31.35
CA PHE A 260 27.90 -1.29 31.21
C PHE A 260 28.35 -0.13 32.10
N ASP A 261 29.35 -0.34 32.92
CA ASP A 261 30.00 0.69 33.71
C ASP A 261 31.28 1.19 32.99
N PRO A 262 31.28 2.42 32.43
CA PRO A 262 32.45 2.97 31.76
C PRO A 262 33.67 3.19 32.66
N ALA A 263 33.48 3.31 33.97
CA ALA A 263 34.57 3.56 34.90
C ALA A 263 35.36 2.30 35.23
N THR A 264 34.70 1.15 35.30
CA THR A 264 35.29 -0.14 35.65
C THR A 264 35.51 -1.05 34.44
N GLY A 265 34.73 -0.85 33.38
CA GLY A 265 34.66 -1.75 32.23
C GLY A 265 33.79 -3.00 32.49
N GLU A 266 33.06 -3.04 33.60
CA GLU A 266 32.20 -4.17 33.95
C GLU A 266 30.89 -4.14 33.16
N LEU A 267 30.43 -5.33 32.77
CA LEU A 267 29.16 -5.54 32.07
C LEU A 267 28.34 -6.57 32.86
N ALA A 268 27.21 -6.15 33.40
CA ALA A 268 26.20 -7.05 33.97
C ALA A 268 25.06 -7.22 32.96
N TYR A 269 24.48 -8.41 32.86
CA TYR A 269 23.39 -8.65 31.92
C TYR A 269 22.37 -9.68 32.41
N ALA A 270 21.17 -9.59 31.84
CA ALA A 270 20.11 -10.58 31.97
C ALA A 270 19.51 -10.86 30.58
N ASN A 271 19.08 -12.10 30.37
CA ASN A 271 18.52 -12.56 29.11
C ASN A 271 17.05 -12.98 29.28
N GLY A 272 16.15 -12.22 28.65
CA GLY A 272 14.74 -12.51 28.49
C GLY A 272 14.44 -13.37 27.27
N GLY A 273 15.10 -14.53 27.12
CA GLY A 273 14.86 -15.47 26.02
C GLY A 273 15.35 -15.04 24.63
N HIS A 274 16.22 -14.03 24.54
CA HIS A 274 16.85 -13.59 23.29
C HIS A 274 18.11 -14.39 22.97
N ASN A 275 18.54 -14.32 21.70
CA ASN A 275 19.77 -14.97 21.27
C ASN A 275 20.98 -14.43 22.05
N THR A 276 21.81 -15.34 22.56
CA THR A 276 22.96 -14.98 23.39
C THR A 276 24.02 -14.22 22.59
N PRO A 277 24.47 -13.03 23.05
CA PRO A 277 25.52 -12.27 22.39
C PRO A 277 26.88 -13.00 22.32
N LEU A 278 27.69 -12.57 21.36
CA LEU A 278 29.06 -13.01 21.18
C LEU A 278 30.04 -11.93 21.64
N VAL A 279 31.06 -12.35 22.38
CA VAL A 279 32.27 -11.55 22.61
C VAL A 279 33.25 -11.89 21.51
N VAL A 280 33.69 -10.88 20.77
CA VAL A 280 34.72 -11.02 19.74
C VAL A 280 36.02 -10.45 20.29
N HIS A 281 37.06 -11.28 20.32
CA HIS A 281 38.37 -10.92 20.84
C HIS A 281 39.24 -10.26 19.77
N ALA A 282 40.30 -9.58 20.19
CA ALA A 282 41.23 -8.88 19.29
C ALA A 282 41.94 -9.81 18.28
N ASP A 283 42.04 -11.10 18.59
CA ASP A 283 42.60 -12.13 17.70
C ASP A 283 41.59 -12.66 16.66
N GLY A 284 40.35 -12.15 16.66
CA GLY A 284 39.26 -12.55 15.77
C GLY A 284 38.51 -13.81 16.22
N SER A 285 38.89 -14.43 17.34
CA SER A 285 38.10 -15.51 17.95
C SER A 285 36.83 -14.96 18.59
N SER A 286 35.80 -15.80 18.72
CA SER A 286 34.55 -15.43 19.39
C SER A 286 34.16 -16.44 20.46
N THR A 287 33.58 -15.93 21.54
CA THR A 287 33.06 -16.73 22.65
C THR A 287 31.64 -16.27 22.97
N VAL A 288 30.76 -17.22 23.26
CA VAL A 288 29.40 -16.91 23.74
C VAL A 288 29.49 -16.54 25.22
N ILE A 289 28.77 -15.50 25.65
CA ILE A 289 28.67 -15.19 27.08
C ILE A 289 27.88 -16.29 27.81
N PRO A 290 28.17 -16.57 29.10
CA PRO A 290 27.39 -17.52 29.88
C PRO A 290 25.89 -17.20 29.81
N PRO A 291 25.01 -18.20 29.55
CA PRO A 291 23.59 -17.95 29.59
C PRO A 291 23.15 -17.71 31.03
N THR A 292 22.41 -16.63 31.29
CA THR A 292 21.72 -16.46 32.58
C THR A 292 20.44 -17.29 32.67
N GLY A 293 20.00 -17.90 31.55
CA GLY A 293 18.69 -18.53 31.43
C GLY A 293 17.59 -17.49 31.21
N GLY A 294 16.33 -17.91 31.29
CA GLY A 294 15.17 -17.02 31.15
C GLY A 294 14.22 -17.39 30.01
N VAL A 295 13.03 -16.82 30.06
CA VAL A 295 11.96 -16.95 29.05
C VAL A 295 11.68 -15.59 28.42
N ALA A 296 11.04 -15.55 27.25
CA ALA A 296 10.59 -14.29 26.69
C ALA A 296 9.66 -13.55 27.67
N LEU A 297 9.78 -12.22 27.70
CA LEU A 297 8.91 -11.37 28.52
C LEU A 297 7.49 -11.39 27.95
N GLY A 298 6.50 -11.33 28.83
CA GLY A 298 5.08 -11.44 28.49
C GLY A 298 4.55 -12.87 28.42
N VAL A 299 5.40 -13.89 28.68
CA VAL A 299 5.01 -15.32 28.59
C VAL A 299 4.62 -15.94 29.93
N VAL A 300 5.47 -15.79 30.96
CA VAL A 300 5.29 -16.47 32.25
C VAL A 300 5.06 -15.44 33.35
N PRO A 301 3.90 -15.46 34.05
CA PRO A 301 3.64 -14.57 35.18
C PRO A 301 4.61 -14.73 36.33
N ASP A 302 4.90 -13.61 36.99
CA ASP A 302 5.74 -13.54 38.20
C ASP A 302 7.12 -14.21 38.03
N PHE A 303 7.66 -14.22 36.81
CA PHE A 303 8.96 -14.80 36.51
C PHE A 303 10.10 -13.85 36.92
N ASN A 304 11.01 -14.34 37.75
CA ASN A 304 12.23 -13.64 38.14
C ASN A 304 13.38 -14.00 37.19
N PHE A 305 14.04 -12.99 36.65
CA PHE A 305 15.17 -13.17 35.75
C PHE A 305 16.50 -13.15 36.51
N ASP A 306 17.30 -14.19 36.30
CA ASP A 306 18.68 -14.27 36.78
C ASP A 306 19.60 -13.36 35.94
N GLU A 307 20.68 -12.90 36.56
CA GLU A 307 21.71 -12.06 35.95
C GLU A 307 23.13 -12.61 36.17
N SER A 308 24.08 -12.11 35.39
CA SER A 308 25.49 -12.54 35.35
C SER A 308 26.32 -12.13 36.56
#